data_AF-A0A0Q5BYL4-F1
#
_entry.id   AF-A0A0Q5BYL4-F1
#
_cell.length_a   1.000
_cell.length_b   1.000
_cell.length_c   1.000
_cell.angle_alpha   90.00
_cell.angle_beta   90.00
_cell.angle_gamma   90.00
#
_symmetry.space_group_name_H-M   'P 1'
#
loop_
_entity.id
_entity.type
_entity.pdbx_description
1 polymer ?
#
loop_
_entity_poly.entity_id
_entity_poly.type
_entity_poly.pdbx_seq_one_letter_code
_entity_poly.pdbx_strand_id
1 'polypeptide(L)'
;MDLSITSTSTGGSDKTWLASDHGLSNALPRTLDVTKFVSGVHYDAATKVLKSGIAIAKITAGGLYGPYDTTATDGRQTAYDSFTAVEVPLLLANGATSAKVAVAVVRHAIINTPALPVAAQRAGGASDVTTGATSGDFVFES
;
A
#
# COMPACT_ATOMS: atom_id res chain seq x y z
N MET A 1 5.60 2.94 38.39
CA MET A 1 5.50 3.73 37.15
C MET A 1 6.51 3.12 36.19
N ASP A 2 6.05 2.57 35.06
CA ASP A 2 6.94 1.97 34.07
C ASP A 2 7.38 3.05 33.07
N LEU A 3 8.69 3.12 32.83
CA LEU A 3 9.36 4.07 31.94
C LEU A 3 10.19 3.29 30.90
N SER A 4 9.63 2.20 30.39
CA SER A 4 10.24 1.38 29.36
C SER A 4 10.33 2.16 28.03
N ILE A 5 11.56 2.27 27.50
CA ILE A 5 11.79 2.83 26.16
C ILE A 5 11.36 1.78 25.14
N THR A 6 10.31 2.09 24.38
CA THR A 6 9.91 1.28 23.22
C THR A 6 10.55 1.88 21.97
N SER A 7 11.65 1.28 21.52
CA SER A 7 12.28 1.63 20.25
C SER A 7 11.65 0.81 19.12
N THR A 8 11.10 1.46 18.11
CA THR A 8 10.67 0.81 16.87
C THR A 8 11.47 1.41 15.71
N SER A 9 12.15 0.57 14.95
CA SER A 9 12.72 0.99 13.67
C SER A 9 11.63 0.91 12.61
N THR A 10 11.26 2.05 12.04
CA THR A 10 10.63 2.06 10.72
C THR A 10 11.75 1.78 9.72
N GLY A 11 11.56 0.82 8.83
CA GLY A 11 12.49 0.64 7.73
C GLY A 11 12.49 1.93 6.91
N GLY A 12 13.69 2.40 6.57
CA GLY A 12 13.84 3.56 5.71
C GLY A 12 13.24 3.22 4.35
N SER A 13 12.00 3.67 4.11
CA SER A 13 11.35 3.82 2.80
C SER A 13 11.94 2.92 1.71
N ASP A 14 11.67 1.62 1.75
CA ASP A 14 12.06 0.76 0.62
C ASP A 14 11.35 1.27 -0.63
N LYS A 15 12.12 1.81 -1.58
CA LYS A 15 11.65 2.31 -2.88
C LYS A 15 12.28 1.55 -4.04
N THR A 16 12.80 0.35 -3.80
CA THR A 16 13.37 -0.48 -4.88
C THR A 16 12.33 -0.86 -5.93
N TRP A 17 11.04 -0.87 -5.56
CA TRP A 17 9.89 -1.02 -6.44
C TRP A 17 9.62 0.19 -7.34
N LEU A 18 10.20 1.35 -7.03
CA LEU A 18 9.98 2.60 -7.72
C LEU A 18 11.17 2.88 -8.65
N ALA A 19 10.97 2.78 -9.97
CA ALA A 19 12.03 2.99 -10.95
C ALA A 19 12.30 4.48 -11.26
N SER A 20 11.46 5.38 -10.75
CA SER A 20 11.57 6.84 -10.91
C SER A 20 11.01 7.56 -9.70
N ASP A 21 11.67 8.63 -9.25
CA ASP A 21 11.21 9.48 -8.13
C ASP A 21 9.88 10.23 -8.41
N HIS A 22 9.37 10.11 -9.63
CA HIS A 22 8.14 10.75 -10.06
C HIS A 22 6.93 10.34 -9.20
N GLY A 23 6.06 11.30 -8.92
CA GLY A 23 4.83 11.07 -8.15
C GLY A 23 5.00 11.09 -6.62
N LEU A 24 6.23 11.05 -6.09
CA LEU A 24 6.45 11.16 -4.64
C LEU A 24 6.18 12.57 -4.10
N SER A 25 6.54 13.62 -4.85
CA SER A 25 6.30 15.01 -4.48
C SER A 25 4.82 15.41 -4.49
N ASN A 26 3.97 14.61 -5.14
CA ASN A 26 2.52 14.80 -5.25
C ASN A 26 1.75 13.65 -4.58
N ALA A 27 2.37 12.98 -3.60
CA ALA A 27 1.75 11.85 -2.94
C ALA A 27 0.45 12.27 -2.23
N LEU A 28 -0.62 11.53 -2.48
CA LEU A 28 -1.94 11.80 -1.91
C LEU A 28 -2.21 10.90 -0.71
N PRO A 29 -3.03 11.32 0.26
CA PRO A 29 -3.43 10.45 1.35
C PRO A 29 -4.51 9.47 0.90
N ARG A 30 -4.40 8.21 1.33
CA ARG A 30 -5.47 7.20 1.30
C ARG A 30 -5.65 6.60 2.69
N THR A 31 -6.90 6.33 3.08
CA THR A 31 -7.19 5.61 4.33
C THR A 31 -7.37 4.15 4.04
N LEU A 32 -6.50 3.33 4.64
CA LEU A 32 -6.50 1.88 4.51
C LEU A 32 -7.45 1.24 5.52
N ASP A 33 -8.10 0.16 5.11
CA ASP A 33 -8.71 -0.83 5.99
C ASP A 33 -7.67 -1.92 6.28
N VAL A 34 -7.00 -1.81 7.43
CA VAL A 34 -5.88 -2.69 7.82
C VAL A 34 -6.35 -4.12 8.03
N THR A 35 -7.65 -4.35 8.25
CA THR A 35 -8.20 -5.71 8.40
C THR A 35 -8.10 -6.55 7.13
N LYS A 36 -7.88 -5.91 5.97
CA LYS A 36 -7.65 -6.56 4.68
C LYS A 36 -6.18 -6.89 4.43
N PHE A 37 -5.27 -6.40 5.27
CA PHE A 37 -3.83 -6.60 5.12
C PHE A 37 -3.41 -7.82 5.94
N VAL A 38 -2.60 -8.68 5.33
CA VAL A 38 -2.10 -9.92 5.94
C VAL A 38 -0.70 -9.72 6.52
N SER A 39 -0.53 -10.09 7.79
CA SER A 39 0.77 -10.10 8.50
C SER A 39 1.79 -10.98 7.78
N GLY A 40 3.05 -10.53 7.71
CA GLY A 40 4.14 -11.20 6.99
C GLY A 40 4.11 -10.96 5.47
N VAL A 41 2.92 -10.77 4.89
CA VAL A 41 2.75 -10.47 3.46
C VAL A 41 2.84 -8.97 3.21
N HIS A 42 1.98 -8.18 3.86
CA HIS A 42 1.84 -6.75 3.59
C HIS A 42 2.53 -5.88 4.64
N TYR A 43 2.63 -6.36 5.87
CA TYR A 43 3.34 -5.68 6.95
C TYR A 43 4.20 -6.69 7.70
N ASP A 44 5.27 -6.21 8.33
CA ASP A 44 6.17 -7.05 9.09
C ASP A 44 5.46 -7.70 10.29
N ALA A 45 5.67 -9.01 10.49
CA ALA A 45 4.96 -9.75 11.51
C ALA A 45 5.40 -9.37 12.94
N ALA A 46 6.62 -8.90 13.14
CA ALA A 46 7.17 -8.52 14.44
C ALA A 46 6.93 -7.04 14.73
N THR A 47 7.34 -6.16 13.81
CA THR A 47 7.28 -4.70 14.01
C THR A 47 5.93 -4.10 13.65
N LYS A 48 5.06 -4.84 12.94
CA LYS A 48 3.77 -4.38 12.41
C LYS A 48 3.91 -3.12 11.54
N VAL A 49 5.05 -2.99 10.86
CA VAL A 49 5.28 -1.91 9.90
C VAL A 49 4.76 -2.34 8.53
N LEU A 50 3.82 -1.57 7.99
CA LEU A 50 3.31 -1.71 6.63
C LEU A 50 4.42 -1.45 5.63
N LYS A 51 4.55 -2.29 4.60
CA LYS A 51 5.54 -2.11 3.53
C LYS A 51 5.14 -0.97 2.59
N SER A 52 6.13 -0.26 2.05
CA SER A 52 5.98 0.58 0.86
C SER A 52 5.92 -0.28 -0.40
N GLY A 53 5.25 0.20 -1.46
CA GLY A 53 5.13 -0.48 -2.75
C GLY A 53 3.98 -1.48 -2.83
N ILE A 54 3.05 -1.47 -1.87
CA ILE A 54 1.86 -2.33 -1.93
C ILE A 54 0.87 -1.69 -2.90
N ALA A 55 0.48 -2.41 -3.94
CA ALA A 55 -0.64 -1.98 -4.80
C ALA A 55 -1.94 -2.05 -3.98
N ILE A 56 -2.70 -0.97 -3.98
CA ILE A 56 -3.97 -0.87 -3.28
C ILE A 56 -5.11 -0.62 -4.26
N ALA A 57 -6.30 -1.04 -3.87
CA ALA A 57 -7.53 -0.84 -4.60
C ALA A 57 -8.64 -0.40 -3.65
N LYS A 58 -9.64 0.30 -4.21
CA LYS A 58 -10.76 0.82 -3.43
C LYS A 58 -11.71 -0.32 -3.07
N ILE A 59 -12.12 -0.37 -1.81
CA ILE A 59 -13.22 -1.19 -1.33
C ILE A 59 -14.50 -0.43 -1.66
N THR A 60 -15.42 -1.07 -2.40
CA THR A 60 -16.67 -0.44 -2.86
C THR A 60 -17.50 0.04 -1.68
N ALA A 61 -17.56 -0.76 -0.62
CA ALA A 61 -18.20 -0.37 0.63
C ALA A 61 -17.30 0.58 1.44
N GLY A 62 -17.80 1.77 1.77
CA GLY A 62 -17.15 2.71 2.70
C GLY A 62 -15.97 3.50 2.13
N GLY A 63 -15.50 3.21 0.91
CA GLY A 63 -14.49 4.01 0.22
C GLY A 63 -13.08 3.96 0.83
N LEU A 64 -12.84 3.00 1.73
CA LEU A 64 -11.51 2.68 2.24
C LEU A 64 -10.72 1.87 1.21
N TYR A 65 -9.43 1.67 1.47
CA TYR A 65 -8.53 0.99 0.56
C TYR A 65 -7.94 -0.26 1.19
N GLY A 66 -7.80 -1.32 0.40
CA GLY A 66 -7.11 -2.55 0.79
C GLY A 66 -6.11 -2.98 -0.28
N PRO A 67 -5.34 -4.06 -0.07
CA PRO A 67 -4.46 -4.59 -1.09
C PRO A 67 -5.25 -4.95 -2.35
N TYR A 68 -4.75 -4.56 -3.51
CA TYR A 68 -5.29 -5.05 -4.77
C TYR A 68 -5.16 -6.59 -4.82
N ASP A 69 -6.25 -7.23 -5.19
CA ASP A 69 -6.45 -8.67 -5.07
C ASP A 69 -7.50 -9.11 -6.10
N THR A 70 -7.05 -9.81 -7.15
CA THR A 70 -7.91 -10.28 -8.26
C THR A 70 -8.94 -11.32 -7.81
N THR A 71 -8.78 -11.90 -6.63
CA THR A 71 -9.70 -12.90 -6.08
C THR A 71 -10.72 -12.30 -5.12
N ALA A 72 -10.61 -11.00 -4.81
CA ALA A 72 -11.55 -10.29 -3.96
C ALA A 72 -12.93 -10.14 -4.61
N THR A 73 -13.93 -9.87 -3.78
CA THR A 73 -15.31 -9.61 -4.22
C THR A 73 -15.86 -8.29 -3.67
N ASP A 74 -15.01 -7.47 -3.05
CA ASP A 74 -15.36 -6.24 -2.33
C ASP A 74 -14.97 -4.95 -3.07
N GLY A 75 -14.62 -5.06 -4.36
CA GLY A 75 -14.21 -3.96 -5.23
C GLY A 75 -12.72 -3.98 -5.55
N ARG A 76 -11.90 -4.56 -4.66
CA ARG A 76 -10.42 -4.60 -4.78
C ARG A 76 -9.90 -5.39 -5.98
N GLN A 77 -10.75 -6.20 -6.60
CA GLN A 77 -10.46 -6.97 -7.80
C GLN A 77 -10.66 -6.20 -9.11
N THR A 78 -11.28 -5.01 -9.05
CA THR A 78 -11.81 -4.34 -10.26
C THR A 78 -10.77 -3.47 -10.94
N ALA A 79 -10.01 -2.71 -10.16
CA ALA A 79 -8.98 -1.83 -10.64
C ALA A 79 -8.06 -1.47 -9.48
N TYR A 80 -6.76 -1.43 -9.75
CA TYR A 80 -5.82 -0.84 -8.82
C TYR A 80 -5.96 0.69 -8.81
N ASP A 81 -5.62 1.32 -7.68
CA ASP A 81 -5.63 2.78 -7.51
C ASP A 81 -4.19 3.32 -7.42
N SER A 82 -3.37 2.78 -6.51
CA SER A 82 -2.07 3.39 -6.23
C SER A 82 -1.15 2.44 -5.48
N PHE A 83 0.10 2.87 -5.25
CA PHE A 83 1.08 2.15 -4.43
C PHE A 83 1.35 2.89 -3.13
N THR A 84 1.53 2.18 -2.01
CA THR A 84 1.95 2.80 -0.74
C THR A 84 3.33 3.44 -0.89
N ALA A 85 3.45 4.75 -0.66
CA ALA A 85 4.69 5.48 -0.93
C ALA A 85 5.77 5.25 0.13
N VAL A 86 5.34 4.96 1.36
CA VAL A 86 6.19 4.88 2.55
C VAL A 86 5.75 3.74 3.45
N GLU A 87 6.68 3.29 4.28
CA GLU A 87 6.37 2.38 5.36
C GLU A 87 5.59 3.10 6.47
N VAL A 88 4.63 2.41 7.09
CA VAL A 88 3.75 3.00 8.11
C VAL A 88 3.59 2.05 9.31
N PRO A 89 3.86 2.49 10.56
CA PRO A 89 3.61 1.68 11.73
C PRO A 89 2.10 1.48 11.93
N LEU A 90 1.68 0.23 12.16
CA LEU A 90 0.27 -0.11 12.40
C LEU A 90 -0.04 -0.30 13.89
N LEU A 91 0.96 -0.31 14.77
CA LEU A 91 0.74 -0.46 16.21
C LEU A 91 0.19 0.82 16.82
N LEU A 92 -0.84 0.65 17.63
CA LEU A 92 -1.36 1.66 18.53
C LEU A 92 -0.55 1.66 19.84
N ALA A 93 -0.65 2.73 20.63
CA ALA A 93 0.04 2.86 21.91
C ALA A 93 -0.28 1.74 22.92
N ASN A 94 -1.41 1.07 22.77
CA ASN A 94 -1.82 -0.07 23.60
C ASN A 94 -1.30 -1.43 23.08
N GLY A 95 -0.46 -1.45 22.06
CA GLY A 95 0.08 -2.67 21.44
C GLY A 95 -0.88 -3.38 20.48
N ALA A 96 -2.10 -2.88 20.29
CA ALA A 96 -3.03 -3.43 19.30
C ALA A 96 -2.67 -2.97 17.88
N THR A 97 -3.03 -3.75 16.86
CA THR A 97 -2.93 -3.31 15.46
C THR A 97 -4.11 -2.40 15.13
N SER A 98 -3.84 -1.23 14.56
CA SER A 98 -4.87 -0.29 14.12
C SER A 98 -5.74 -0.91 13.05
N ALA A 99 -7.05 -0.71 13.11
CA ALA A 99 -7.98 -1.15 12.06
C ALA A 99 -7.95 -0.24 10.83
N LYS A 100 -7.52 1.03 10.99
CA LYS A 100 -7.47 2.03 9.91
C LYS A 100 -6.21 2.86 10.02
N VAL A 101 -5.60 3.19 8.89
CA VAL A 101 -4.41 4.05 8.87
C VAL A 101 -4.42 4.91 7.61
N ALA A 102 -3.98 6.16 7.72
CA ALA A 102 -3.74 7.01 6.57
C ALA A 102 -2.31 6.76 6.05
N VAL A 103 -2.17 6.64 4.74
CA VAL A 103 -0.87 6.43 4.08
C VAL A 103 -0.75 7.37 2.88
N ALA A 104 0.47 7.85 2.63
CA ALA A 104 0.78 8.55 1.39
C ALA A 104 0.91 7.54 0.25
N VAL A 105 0.36 7.85 -0.93
CA VAL A 105 0.35 6.92 -2.08
C VAL A 105 0.87 7.57 -3.35
N VAL A 106 1.40 6.73 -4.24
CA VAL A 106 1.85 7.11 -5.58
C VAL A 106 0.84 6.64 -6.61
N ARG A 107 0.26 7.60 -7.34
CA ARG A 107 -0.72 7.36 -8.42
C ARG A 107 -0.10 7.36 -9.82
N HIS A 108 1.14 7.80 -9.95
CA HIS A 108 1.82 7.90 -11.23
C HIS A 108 3.32 7.73 -11.02
N ALA A 109 3.86 6.60 -11.48
CA ALA A 109 5.30 6.34 -11.52
C ALA A 109 5.63 5.17 -12.45
N ILE A 110 6.91 5.01 -12.73
CA ILE A 110 7.44 3.80 -13.38
C ILE A 110 7.69 2.75 -12.28
N ILE A 111 7.17 1.54 -12.47
CA ILE A 111 7.18 0.48 -11.44
C ILE A 111 8.15 -0.63 -11.83
N ASN A 112 9.14 -0.88 -10.97
CA ASN A 112 10.00 -2.05 -11.06
C ASN A 112 9.26 -3.29 -10.53
N THR A 113 8.45 -3.92 -11.38
CA THR A 113 7.54 -5.00 -10.99
C THR A 113 8.19 -6.18 -10.26
N PRO A 114 9.41 -6.66 -10.60
CA PRO A 114 10.07 -7.73 -9.83
C PRO A 114 10.43 -7.34 -8.39
N ALA A 115 10.57 -6.05 -8.09
CA ALA A 115 10.92 -5.52 -6.78
C ALA A 115 9.69 -5.19 -5.91
N LEU A 116 8.46 -5.46 -6.38
CA LEU A 116 7.27 -5.25 -5.55
C LEU A 116 7.32 -6.14 -4.28
N PRO A 117 6.92 -5.60 -3.12
CA PRO A 117 6.97 -6.29 -1.83
C PRO A 117 5.97 -7.46 -1.72
N VAL A 118 4.87 -7.41 -2.50
CA VAL A 118 3.82 -8.44 -2.49
C VAL A 118 3.97 -9.27 -3.77
N ALA A 119 4.41 -10.51 -3.61
CA ALA A 119 4.68 -11.41 -4.75
C ALA A 119 3.47 -11.59 -5.68
N ALA A 120 2.25 -11.69 -5.12
CA ALA A 120 1.01 -11.80 -5.88
C ALA A 120 0.74 -10.60 -6.81
N GLN A 121 1.28 -9.42 -6.48
CA GLN A 121 1.09 -8.18 -7.24
C GLN A 121 2.08 -8.03 -8.39
N ARG A 122 3.13 -8.87 -8.44
CA ARG A 122 4.13 -8.86 -9.52
C ARG A 122 3.57 -9.27 -10.88
N ALA A 123 2.51 -10.08 -10.88
CA ALA A 123 1.87 -10.60 -12.08
C ALA A 123 0.68 -9.76 -12.59
N GLY A 124 0.21 -8.77 -11.81
CA GLY A 124 -1.02 -8.01 -12.11
C GLY A 124 -1.00 -6.51 -11.81
N GLY A 125 0.10 -5.96 -11.27
CA GLY A 125 0.13 -4.58 -10.75
C GLY A 125 0.31 -3.46 -11.77
N ALA A 126 0.78 -3.74 -12.99
CA ALA A 126 1.02 -2.70 -14.02
C ALA A 126 0.00 -2.75 -15.18
N SER A 127 -0.51 -3.93 -15.51
CA SER A 127 -1.32 -4.17 -16.71
C SER A 127 -2.84 -4.08 -16.49
N ASP A 128 -3.33 -4.06 -15.25
CA ASP A 128 -4.78 -4.03 -14.97
C ASP A 128 -5.36 -2.61 -14.76
N VAL A 129 -4.89 -1.63 -15.56
CA VAL A 129 -5.55 -0.31 -15.71
C VAL A 129 -6.79 -0.50 -16.58
N THR A 130 -7.73 -1.34 -16.19
CA THR A 130 -8.85 -1.65 -17.07
C THR A 130 -10.05 -0.77 -16.75
N THR A 131 -10.14 0.36 -17.48
CA THR A 131 -11.40 1.04 -17.87
C THR A 131 -12.27 1.70 -16.79
N GLY A 132 -11.67 2.18 -15.70
CA GLY A 132 -12.29 3.20 -14.81
C GLY A 132 -11.84 4.63 -15.10
N ALA A 133 -11.08 4.85 -16.18
CA ALA A 133 -10.44 6.13 -16.47
C ALA A 133 -11.47 7.19 -16.89
N THR A 134 -11.85 8.07 -15.97
CA THR A 134 -11.70 9.49 -16.29
C THR A 134 -10.27 9.66 -16.81
N SER A 135 -10.13 9.93 -18.10
CA SER A 135 -8.83 10.01 -18.77
C SER A 135 -7.87 10.93 -18.01
N GLY A 136 -6.69 10.43 -17.63
CA GLY A 136 -5.57 11.24 -17.13
C GLY A 136 -5.11 11.00 -15.68
N ASP A 137 -5.79 10.15 -14.92
CA ASP A 137 -5.64 10.14 -13.46
C ASP A 137 -4.61 9.13 -12.90
N PHE A 138 -4.23 8.12 -13.69
CA PHE A 138 -3.29 7.06 -13.32
C PHE A 138 -2.43 6.72 -14.54
N VAL A 139 -1.11 6.84 -14.41
CA VAL A 139 -0.16 6.43 -15.47
C VAL A 139 0.96 5.64 -14.79
N PHE A 140 1.04 4.37 -15.14
CA PHE A 140 2.08 3.49 -14.66
C PHE A 140 2.71 2.78 -15.85
N GLU A 141 4.02 2.90 -15.95
CA GLU A 141 4.81 2.26 -17.00
C GLU A 141 5.67 1.16 -16.35
N SER A 142 5.79 0.02 -17.03
CA SER A 142 6.52 -1.17 -16.56
C SER A 142 7.78 -1.42 -17.36
#